data_AF-A0A317WY27-F1
#
_entry.id   AF-A0A317WY27-F1
#
_cell.length_a   1.000
_cell.length_b   1.000
_cell.length_c   1.000
_cell.angle_alpha   90.00
_cell.angle_beta   90.00
_cell.angle_gamma   90.00
#
_symmetry.space_group_name_H-M   'P 1'
#
loop_
_entity.id
_entity.type
_entity.pdbx_description
1 polymer ?
#
loop_
_entity_poly.entity_id
_entity_poly.type
_entity_poly.pdbx_seq_one_letter_code
_entity_poly.pdbx_strand_id
1 'polypeptide(L)'
;MSTRPTREVKPRLDADVEWNGSFFPAQTQRAPSLIAHSPTYTKTQVMNPLFRQVCDHFLTSRRWYWWGEEKKLSLSKPYVHSCTAMRIGPGGKAQPLHRDDYISHRYHAEISQWDYARDMEGESAIGLFVAGCRITKENGGTQFIPRSHLW
;
A
#
# COMPACT_ATOMS: atom_id res chain seq x y z
N MET A 1 -8.62 -21.41 4.48
CA MET A 1 -8.36 -21.40 5.94
C MET A 1 -8.07 -19.98 6.39
N SER A 2 -8.62 -19.53 7.52
CA SER A 2 -8.35 -18.20 8.09
C SER A 2 -6.93 -18.18 8.68
N THR A 3 -6.11 -17.20 8.29
CA THR A 3 -4.74 -17.01 8.81
C THR A 3 -4.79 -16.39 10.23
N ARG A 4 -3.66 -16.39 10.94
CA ARG A 4 -3.62 -15.77 12.28
C ARG A 4 -3.88 -14.25 12.22
N PRO A 5 -3.30 -13.47 11.29
CA PRO A 5 -3.65 -12.05 11.14
C PRO A 5 -5.14 -11.81 10.89
N THR A 6 -5.79 -12.62 10.05
CA THR A 6 -7.22 -12.44 9.76
C THR A 6 -8.11 -12.70 10.96
N ARG A 7 -7.71 -13.59 11.88
CA ARG A 7 -8.41 -13.80 13.16
C ARG A 7 -8.22 -12.62 14.12
N GLU A 8 -7.00 -12.10 14.22
CA GLU A 8 -6.67 -10.97 15.11
C GLU A 8 -7.45 -9.70 14.74
N VAL A 9 -7.64 -9.43 13.44
CA VAL A 9 -8.37 -8.26 12.96
C VAL A 9 -9.89 -8.45 12.85
N LYS A 10 -10.39 -9.69 12.89
CA LYS A 10 -11.82 -10.00 12.67
C LYS A 10 -12.77 -9.16 13.54
N PRO A 11 -12.55 -8.97 14.85
CA PRO A 11 -13.46 -8.17 15.68
C PRO A 11 -13.59 -6.72 15.18
N ARG A 12 -12.52 -6.14 14.62
CA ARG A 12 -12.55 -4.79 14.05
C ARG A 12 -13.32 -4.73 12.74
N LEU A 13 -13.13 -5.72 11.87
CA LEU A 13 -13.90 -5.81 10.63
C LEU A 13 -15.39 -6.02 10.91
N ASP A 14 -15.74 -6.81 11.92
CA ASP A 14 -17.13 -7.07 12.30
C ASP A 14 -17.81 -5.85 12.94
N ALA A 15 -17.02 -4.99 13.60
CA ALA A 15 -17.50 -3.75 14.22
C ALA A 15 -17.44 -2.52 13.29
N ASP A 16 -16.96 -2.67 12.05
CA ASP A 16 -16.94 -1.56 11.09
C ASP A 16 -18.38 -1.16 10.72
N VAL A 17 -18.55 0.15 10.53
CA VAL A 17 -19.84 0.74 10.14
C VAL A 17 -19.76 1.25 8.71
N GLU A 18 -20.91 1.39 8.07
CA GLU A 18 -21.00 1.90 6.70
C GLU A 18 -20.30 3.27 6.58
N TRP A 19 -19.56 3.45 5.50
CA TRP A 19 -18.97 4.73 5.17
C TRP A 19 -20.04 5.66 4.61
N ASN A 20 -20.20 6.84 5.22
CA ASN A 20 -21.05 7.87 4.66
C ASN A 20 -20.33 8.61 3.51
N GLY A 21 -20.26 7.98 2.34
CA GLY A 21 -19.66 8.54 1.13
C GLY A 21 -19.55 7.52 -0.01
N SER A 22 -19.03 7.93 -1.16
CA SER A 22 -18.97 7.09 -2.37
C SER A 22 -17.72 6.21 -2.49
N PHE A 23 -16.69 6.45 -1.68
CA PHE A 23 -15.39 5.81 -1.85
C PHE A 23 -15.38 4.33 -1.42
N PHE A 24 -16.03 4.00 -0.31
CA PHE A 24 -16.20 2.63 0.17
C PHE A 24 -17.69 2.25 0.09
N PRO A 25 -18.07 1.26 -0.72
CA PRO A 25 -19.44 0.80 -0.76
C PRO A 25 -19.81 0.10 0.57
N ALA A 26 -21.10 0.03 0.89
CA ALA A 26 -21.60 -0.59 2.12
C ALA A 26 -21.13 -2.04 2.32
N GLN A 27 -20.81 -2.74 1.23
CA GLN A 27 -20.30 -4.11 1.24
C GLN A 27 -18.83 -4.21 1.66
N THR A 28 -18.10 -3.10 1.77
CA THR A 28 -16.68 -3.08 2.13
C THR A 28 -16.50 -2.71 3.59
N GLN A 29 -16.08 -3.68 4.40
CA GLN A 29 -15.65 -3.47 5.77
C GLN A 29 -14.15 -3.19 5.83
N ARG A 30 -13.74 -2.31 6.75
CA ARG A 30 -12.36 -1.87 6.91
C ARG A 30 -11.92 -2.02 8.35
N ALA A 31 -10.64 -2.32 8.52
CA ALA A 31 -9.98 -2.29 9.82
C ALA A 31 -8.65 -1.54 9.68
N PRO A 32 -8.66 -0.21 9.86
CA PRO A 32 -7.44 0.58 9.84
C PRO A 32 -6.56 0.26 11.05
N SER A 33 -5.31 0.75 11.00
CA SER A 33 -4.34 0.65 12.10
C SER A 33 -3.93 -0.79 12.43
N LEU A 34 -3.71 -1.65 11.42
CA LEU A 34 -3.36 -3.06 11.65
C LEU A 34 -2.14 -3.25 12.55
N ILE A 35 -1.19 -2.31 12.56
CA ILE A 35 -0.02 -2.38 13.44
C ILE A 35 -0.42 -2.49 14.92
N ALA A 36 -1.48 -1.79 15.32
CA ALA A 36 -2.00 -1.78 16.68
C ALA A 36 -2.89 -3.00 17.00
N HIS A 37 -3.36 -3.74 15.98
CA HIS A 37 -4.39 -4.77 16.16
C HIS A 37 -3.95 -6.18 15.79
N SER A 38 -2.87 -6.33 15.02
CA SER A 38 -2.33 -7.64 14.68
C SER A 38 -0.80 -7.64 14.83
N PRO A 39 -0.28 -8.06 16.00
CA PRO A 39 1.14 -8.26 16.20
C PRO A 39 1.73 -9.25 15.19
N THR A 40 0.93 -10.23 14.74
CA THR A 40 1.36 -11.17 13.72
C THR A 40 1.57 -10.45 12.38
N TYR A 41 0.59 -9.67 11.91
CA TYR A 41 0.72 -8.87 10.69
C TYR A 41 1.96 -7.97 10.71
N THR A 42 2.18 -7.26 11.82
CA THR A 42 3.33 -6.37 11.98
C THR A 42 4.65 -7.14 11.83
N LYS A 43 4.77 -8.29 12.50
CA LYS A 43 6.02 -9.08 12.49
C LYS A 43 6.25 -9.82 11.17
N THR A 44 5.20 -10.25 10.48
CA THR A 44 5.34 -11.13 9.29
C THR A 44 5.20 -10.41 7.95
N GLN A 45 4.42 -9.33 7.86
CA GLN A 45 4.22 -8.56 6.63
C GLN A 45 4.97 -7.24 6.68
N VAL A 46 4.70 -6.37 7.66
CA VAL A 46 5.35 -5.04 7.74
C VAL A 46 6.86 -5.19 7.95
N MET A 47 7.26 -6.11 8.84
CA MET A 47 8.67 -6.41 9.11
C MET A 47 9.30 -7.44 8.17
N ASN A 48 8.61 -7.86 7.12
CA ASN A 48 9.14 -8.86 6.19
C ASN A 48 10.48 -8.38 5.59
N PRO A 49 11.58 -9.15 5.72
CA PRO A 49 12.90 -8.68 5.27
C PRO A 49 12.98 -8.39 3.78
N LEU A 50 12.29 -9.16 2.94
CA LEU A 50 12.27 -8.95 1.50
C LEU A 50 11.48 -7.70 1.14
N PHE A 51 10.28 -7.54 1.70
CA PHE A 51 9.47 -6.34 1.47
C PHE A 51 10.22 -5.06 1.89
N ARG A 52 10.89 -5.09 3.04
CA ARG A 52 11.71 -3.97 3.51
C ARG A 52 12.88 -3.65 2.58
N GLN A 53 13.54 -4.67 2.02
CA GLN A 53 14.61 -4.45 1.04
C GLN A 53 14.09 -3.81 -0.24
N VAL A 54 12.91 -4.24 -0.72
CA VAL A 54 12.26 -3.62 -1.89
C VAL A 54 11.92 -2.15 -1.59
N CYS A 55 11.33 -1.86 -0.43
CA CYS A 55 11.05 -0.48 -0.01
C CYS A 55 12.33 0.36 0.13
N ASP A 56 13.36 -0.14 0.81
CA ASP A 56 14.64 0.56 0.98
C ASP A 56 15.29 0.86 -0.38
N HIS A 57 15.14 -0.05 -1.35
CA HIS A 57 15.69 0.10 -2.70
C HIS A 57 15.03 1.23 -3.49
N PHE A 58 13.70 1.23 -3.56
CA PHE A 58 12.95 2.18 -4.41
C PHE A 58 12.60 3.50 -3.71
N LEU A 59 12.47 3.53 -2.38
CA LEU A 59 11.93 4.69 -1.66
C LEU A 59 12.95 5.42 -0.79
N THR A 60 14.20 4.95 -0.69
CA THR A 60 15.23 5.69 0.04
C THR A 60 15.65 6.93 -0.74
N SER A 61 15.29 8.10 -0.23
CA SER A 61 15.70 9.37 -0.83
C SER A 61 17.09 9.80 -0.35
N ARG A 62 17.85 10.42 -1.27
CA ARG A 62 19.21 10.90 -1.03
C ARG A 62 19.30 12.34 -1.46
N ARG A 63 19.53 13.24 -0.51
CA ARG A 63 19.56 14.69 -0.79
C ARG A 63 20.71 15.35 -0.06
N TRP A 64 21.38 16.28 -0.74
CA TRP A 64 22.38 17.13 -0.12
C TRP A 64 21.67 18.30 0.58
N TYR A 65 22.16 18.65 1.76
CA TYR A 65 21.74 19.82 2.49
C TYR A 65 22.96 20.50 3.11
N TRP A 66 22.81 21.80 3.42
CA TRP A 66 23.84 22.55 4.12
C TRP A 66 23.54 22.57 5.61
N TRP A 67 24.56 22.34 6.44
CA TRP A 67 24.52 22.48 7.89
C TRP A 67 25.59 23.48 8.30
N GLY A 68 25.22 24.76 8.38
CA GLY A 68 26.21 25.84 8.43
C GLY A 68 27.01 25.88 7.14
N GLU A 69 28.35 25.81 7.26
CA GLU A 69 29.28 25.82 6.12
C GLU A 69 29.58 24.41 5.57
N GLU A 70 29.02 23.35 6.17
CA GLU A 70 29.27 21.97 5.73
C GLU A 70 28.15 21.46 4.81
N LYS A 71 28.53 20.90 3.66
CA LYS A 71 27.60 20.17 2.77
C LYS A 71 27.50 18.72 3.22
N LYS A 72 26.30 18.27 3.60
CA LYS A 72 26.03 16.92 4.15
C LYS A 72 25.05 16.14 3.28
N LEU A 73 25.29 14.83 3.15
CA LEU A 73 24.37 13.91 2.50
C LEU A 73 23.36 13.42 3.53
N SER A 74 22.08 13.65 3.27
CA SER A 74 20.97 13.06 4.04
C SER A 74 20.43 11.84 3.31
N LEU A 75 20.18 10.78 4.08
CA LEU A 75 19.46 9.59 3.65
C LEU A 75 18.16 9.49 4.45
N SER A 76 17.02 9.47 3.77
CA SER A 76 15.72 9.23 4.40
C SER A 76 15.17 7.90 3.94
N LYS A 77 15.01 6.97 4.89
CA LYS A 77 14.40 5.66 4.65
C LYS A 77 12.87 5.78 4.62
N PRO A 78 12.17 4.88 3.91
CA PRO A 78 10.71 4.91 3.86
C PRO A 78 10.07 4.74 5.23
N TYR A 79 8.94 5.42 5.42
CA TYR A 79 8.07 5.27 6.58
C TYR A 79 6.82 4.48 6.20
N VAL A 80 6.25 3.76 7.17
CA VAL A 80 4.94 3.14 6.97
C VAL A 80 3.88 4.24 6.93
N HIS A 81 3.20 4.39 5.80
CA HIS A 81 2.12 5.36 5.63
C HIS A 81 0.77 4.83 6.15
N SER A 82 0.38 3.63 5.73
CA SER A 82 -0.96 3.07 6.00
C SER A 82 -0.88 1.54 6.13
N CYS A 83 -1.69 0.97 7.03
CA CYS A 83 -1.90 -0.46 7.15
C CYS A 83 -3.37 -0.72 7.49
N THR A 84 -4.11 -1.31 6.56
CA THR A 84 -5.55 -1.58 6.71
C THR A 84 -5.90 -2.97 6.18
N ALA A 85 -6.82 -3.65 6.85
CA ALA A 85 -7.46 -4.83 6.26
C ALA A 85 -8.80 -4.41 5.67
N MET A 86 -9.13 -4.98 4.51
CA MET A 86 -10.41 -4.77 3.85
C MET A 86 -11.09 -6.13 3.64
N ARG A 87 -12.40 -6.18 3.89
CA ARG A 87 -13.24 -7.34 3.63
C ARG A 87 -14.38 -6.91 2.73
N ILE A 88 -14.32 -7.34 1.48
CA ILE A 88 -15.33 -7.05 0.45
C ILE A 88 -16.36 -8.17 0.50
N GLY A 89 -17.60 -7.81 0.86
CA GLY A 89 -18.73 -8.71 0.91
C GLY A 89 -19.38 -8.94 -0.46
N PRO A 90 -20.28 -9.94 -0.59
CA PRO A 90 -21.05 -10.17 -1.80
C PRO A 90 -21.80 -8.93 -2.27
N GLY A 91 -21.82 -8.69 -3.60
CA GLY A 91 -22.46 -7.53 -4.19
C GLY A 91 -21.63 -6.24 -4.17
N GLY A 92 -20.40 -6.27 -3.64
CA GLY A 92 -19.47 -5.16 -3.73
C GLY A 92 -19.17 -4.78 -5.19
N LYS A 93 -19.16 -3.47 -5.48
CA LYS A 93 -18.84 -2.95 -6.82
C LYS A 93 -17.33 -2.80 -7.00
N ALA A 94 -16.85 -2.97 -8.22
CA ALA A 94 -15.46 -2.68 -8.58
C ALA A 94 -15.14 -1.20 -8.32
N GLN A 95 -13.98 -0.93 -7.74
CA GLN A 95 -13.47 0.43 -7.65
C GLN A 95 -13.09 0.95 -9.05
N PRO A 96 -13.27 2.25 -9.34
CA PRO A 96 -12.75 2.86 -10.56
C PRO A 96 -11.23 2.66 -10.68
N LEU A 97 -10.70 2.65 -11.91
CA LEU A 97 -9.26 2.62 -12.13
C LEU A 97 -8.61 3.87 -11.52
N HIS A 98 -7.52 3.69 -10.78
CA HIS A 98 -6.75 4.76 -10.15
C HIS A 98 -5.30 4.30 -9.92
N ARG A 99 -4.43 5.26 -9.58
CA ARG A 99 -3.12 5.03 -8.96
C ARG A 99 -3.21 5.44 -7.50
N ASP A 100 -2.52 4.72 -6.61
CA ASP A 100 -2.56 5.01 -5.17
C ASP A 100 -1.79 6.28 -4.78
N ASP A 101 -0.92 6.78 -5.65
CA ASP A 101 -0.07 7.96 -5.44
C ASP A 101 -0.80 9.32 -5.50
N TYR A 102 -2.11 9.34 -5.77
CA TYR A 102 -2.92 10.57 -5.78
C TYR A 102 -2.84 11.32 -4.44
N ILE A 103 -2.68 10.60 -3.33
CA ILE A 103 -2.50 11.16 -1.98
C ILE A 103 -1.18 11.92 -1.82
N SER A 104 -0.18 11.60 -2.64
CA SER A 104 1.12 12.27 -2.68
C SER A 104 1.17 13.32 -3.78
N HIS A 105 0.06 13.56 -4.48
CA HIS A 105 -0.03 14.48 -5.62
C HIS A 105 1.06 14.22 -6.67
N ARG A 106 1.40 12.94 -6.91
CA ARG A 106 2.45 12.59 -7.86
C ARG A 106 1.95 12.77 -9.29
N TYR A 107 2.79 13.40 -10.11
CA TYR A 107 2.59 13.48 -11.55
C TYR A 107 3.51 12.48 -12.25
N HIS A 108 2.96 11.73 -13.20
CA HIS A 108 3.68 10.76 -14.02
C HIS A 108 3.71 11.26 -15.46
N ALA A 109 4.91 11.33 -16.03
CA ALA A 109 5.09 11.51 -17.46
C ALA A 109 5.19 10.14 -18.14
N GLU A 110 4.53 9.99 -19.28
CA GLU A 110 4.66 8.80 -20.11
C GLU A 110 6.13 8.60 -20.55
N ILE A 111 6.59 7.36 -20.48
CA ILE A 111 7.93 6.94 -20.90
C ILE A 111 7.84 5.69 -21.76
N SER A 112 8.63 5.62 -22.84
CA SER A 112 8.59 4.48 -23.78
C SER A 112 9.23 3.20 -23.24
N GLN A 113 10.13 3.35 -22.25
CA GLN A 113 10.84 2.25 -21.61
C GLN A 113 11.05 2.56 -20.14
N TRP A 114 11.20 1.50 -19.33
CA TRP A 114 11.48 1.64 -17.91
C TRP A 114 12.83 2.34 -17.68
N ASP A 115 12.82 3.35 -16.81
CA ASP A 115 14.00 4.07 -16.37
C ASP A 115 14.19 3.81 -14.87
N TYR A 116 15.22 3.03 -14.56
CA TYR A 116 15.55 2.66 -13.20
C TYR A 116 15.93 3.87 -12.31
N ALA A 117 16.63 4.87 -12.86
CA ALA A 117 17.04 6.04 -12.10
C ALA A 117 15.83 6.95 -11.78
N ARG A 118 14.91 7.11 -12.74
CA ARG A 118 13.62 7.79 -12.53
C ARG A 118 12.86 7.14 -11.37
N ASP A 119 12.67 5.83 -11.40
CA ASP A 119 11.82 5.14 -10.40
C ASP A 119 12.46 5.17 -9.01
N MET A 120 13.79 5.07 -8.92
CA MET A 120 14.52 5.22 -7.65
C MET A 120 14.35 6.60 -6.99
N GLU A 121 14.07 7.65 -7.75
CA GLU A 121 13.88 9.01 -7.23
C GLU A 121 12.43 9.50 -7.28
N GLY A 122 11.57 8.78 -8.01
CA GLY A 122 10.26 9.26 -8.43
C GLY A 122 9.09 8.52 -7.81
N GLU A 123 9.29 7.32 -7.28
CA GLU A 123 8.21 6.56 -6.63
C GLU A 123 7.93 7.09 -5.22
N SER A 124 6.65 7.28 -4.90
CA SER A 124 6.21 7.84 -3.60
C SER A 124 5.82 6.77 -2.58
N ALA A 125 5.44 5.57 -3.04
CA ALA A 125 4.98 4.49 -2.19
C ALA A 125 5.14 3.13 -2.87
N ILE A 126 5.24 2.07 -2.05
CA ILE A 126 5.08 0.68 -2.49
C ILE A 126 4.03 0.03 -1.60
N GLY A 127 3.01 -0.56 -2.22
CA GLY A 127 1.95 -1.31 -1.55
C GLY A 127 2.25 -2.81 -1.49
N LEU A 128 1.95 -3.44 -0.35
CA LEU A 128 1.95 -4.90 -0.20
C LEU A 128 0.52 -5.38 0.07
N PHE A 129 -0.10 -6.01 -0.92
CA PHE A 129 -1.42 -6.62 -0.79
C PHE A 129 -1.27 -8.11 -0.45
N VAL A 130 -1.78 -8.51 0.71
CA VAL A 130 -1.75 -9.91 1.17
C VAL A 130 -3.17 -10.44 1.28
N ALA A 131 -3.45 -11.51 0.56
CA ALA A 131 -4.77 -12.11 0.55
C ALA A 131 -5.13 -12.73 1.92
N GLY A 132 -6.24 -12.25 2.51
CA GLY A 132 -6.82 -12.83 3.73
C GLY A 132 -7.72 -14.06 3.47
N CYS A 133 -8.08 -14.29 2.21
CA CYS A 133 -8.90 -15.42 1.76
C CYS A 133 -8.40 -15.89 0.37
N ARG A 134 -9.01 -16.95 -0.18
CA ARG A 134 -8.74 -17.34 -1.57
C ARG A 134 -9.28 -16.25 -2.50
N ILE A 135 -8.44 -15.72 -3.37
CA ILE A 135 -8.83 -14.75 -4.40
C ILE A 135 -9.24 -15.49 -5.67
N THR A 136 -10.37 -15.13 -6.24
CA THR A 136 -10.89 -15.66 -7.50
C THR A 136 -11.44 -14.52 -8.35
N LYS A 137 -11.78 -14.80 -9.62
CA LYS A 137 -12.41 -13.81 -10.49
C LYS A 137 -13.80 -13.43 -9.96
N GLU A 138 -14.53 -14.42 -9.45
CA GLU A 138 -15.91 -14.30 -8.99
C GLU A 138 -16.02 -13.47 -7.71
N ASN A 139 -15.00 -13.49 -6.84
CA ASN A 139 -14.99 -12.69 -5.61
C ASN A 139 -14.25 -11.35 -5.74
N GLY A 140 -13.91 -10.95 -6.97
CA GLY A 140 -13.40 -9.61 -7.26
C GLY A 140 -11.93 -9.41 -6.89
N GLY A 141 -11.06 -10.37 -7.20
CA GLY A 141 -9.62 -10.18 -7.09
C GLY A 141 -9.14 -8.89 -7.76
N THR A 142 -8.15 -8.24 -7.16
CA THR A 142 -7.60 -6.97 -7.64
C THR A 142 -7.20 -7.07 -9.10
N GLN A 143 -7.73 -6.16 -9.91
CA GLN A 143 -7.34 -6.01 -11.31
C GLN A 143 -6.26 -4.93 -11.38
N PHE A 144 -5.20 -5.19 -12.14
CA PHE A 144 -4.15 -4.22 -12.41
C PHE A 144 -3.84 -4.24 -13.90
N ILE A 145 -3.34 -3.12 -14.41
CA ILE A 145 -2.90 -2.99 -15.80
C ILE A 145 -1.36 -3.12 -15.77
N PRO A 146 -0.79 -4.26 -16.18
CA PRO A 146 0.66 -4.39 -16.25
C PRO A 146 1.24 -3.29 -17.13
N ARG A 147 2.40 -2.76 -16.73
CA ARG A 147 3.12 -1.68 -17.43
C ARG A 147 2.42 -0.32 -17.45
N SER A 148 1.28 -0.12 -16.78
CA SER A 148 0.67 1.21 -16.70
C SER A 148 1.54 2.24 -15.97
N HIS A 149 2.56 1.83 -15.21
CA HIS A 149 3.55 2.74 -14.63
C HIS A 149 4.39 3.49 -15.69
N LEU A 150 4.34 3.07 -16.95
CA LEU A 150 4.97 3.74 -18.09
C LEU A 150 4.08 4.82 -18.73
N TRP A 151 2.78 4.88 -18.40
CA TRP A 151 1.80 5.79 -19.00
C TRP A 151 1.46 6.98 -18.11
#